data_AF-A0A3N5Q419-F1
#
_entry.id   AF-A0A3N5Q419-F1
#
_cell.length_a   1.000
_cell.length_b   1.000
_cell.length_c   1.000
_cell.angle_alpha   90.00
_cell.angle_beta   90.00
_cell.angle_gamma   90.00
#
_symmetry.space_group_name_H-M   'P 1'
#
loop_
_entity.id
_entity.type
_entity.pdbx_description
1 polymer ?
#
loop_
_entity_poly.entity_id
_entity_poly.type
_entity_poly.pdbx_seq_one_letter_code
_entity_poly.pdbx_strand_id
1 'polypeptide(L)' 'MKTKKIAIVSDHAGFYLKEKLVAFLMKEKYEFRDFGCSTPEIVDYPDYGHSMATAVASGEFDL' A
#
# COMPACT_ATOMS: atom_id res chain seq x y z
N MET A 1 13.71 -16.97 7.80
CA MET A 1 12.73 -16.63 6.74
C MET A 1 12.87 -15.14 6.46
N LYS A 2 12.93 -14.70 5.20
CA LYS A 2 12.86 -13.26 4.90
C LYS A 2 11.48 -12.75 5.32
N THR A 3 11.43 -11.69 6.11
CA THR A 3 10.20 -10.92 6.32
C THR A 3 9.83 -10.32 4.98
N LYS A 4 8.65 -10.66 4.44
CA LYS A 4 8.18 -10.10 3.17
C LYS A 4 7.88 -8.61 3.34
N LYS A 5 8.33 -7.80 2.41
CA LYS A 5 8.01 -6.37 2.32
C LYS A 5 6.69 -6.20 1.60
N ILE A 6 5.73 -5.55 2.24
CA ILE A 6 4.37 -5.40 1.73
C ILE A 6 4.18 -4.00 1.15
N ALA A 7 3.75 -3.91 -0.09
CA ALA A 7 3.28 -2.69 -0.71
C ALA A 7 1.75 -2.64 -0.59
N ILE A 8 1.18 -1.51 -0.20
CA ILE A 8 -0.27 -1.33 -0.13
C ILE A 8 -0.68 -0.04 -0.84
N VAL A 9 -1.75 -0.12 -1.62
CA VAL A 9 -2.34 1.03 -2.31
C VAL A 9 -3.86 0.85 -2.41
N SER A 10 -4.61 1.96 -2.41
CA SER A 10 -6.04 1.99 -2.73
C SER A 10 -6.40 3.25 -3.49
N ASP A 11 -7.57 3.26 -4.11
CA ASP A 11 -8.25 4.50 -4.49
C ASP A 11 -9.00 5.10 -3.29
N HIS A 12 -9.80 6.13 -3.57
CA HIS A 12 -10.65 6.81 -2.59
C HIS A 12 -11.72 5.90 -1.99
N ALA A 13 -12.30 5.00 -2.77
CA ALA A 13 -13.31 4.05 -2.29
C ALA A 13 -12.69 3.03 -1.29
N GLY A 14 -11.43 2.64 -1.49
CA GLY A 14 -10.70 1.74 -0.61
C GLY A 14 -10.02 2.39 0.60
N PHE A 15 -9.99 3.73 0.69
CA PHE A 15 -9.20 4.48 1.69
C PHE A 15 -9.41 3.98 3.13
N TYR A 16 -10.66 3.93 3.61
CA TYR A 16 -10.95 3.56 5.00
C TYR A 16 -10.60 2.09 5.33
N LEU A 17 -10.66 1.19 4.34
CA LEU A 17 -10.26 -0.19 4.54
C LEU A 17 -8.73 -0.31 4.56
N LYS A 18 -8.05 0.40 3.66
CA LYS A 18 -6.59 0.50 3.64
C LYS A 18 -6.05 1.00 4.97
N GLU A 19 -6.61 2.07 5.55
CA GLU A 19 -6.18 2.59 6.86
C GLU A 19 -6.29 1.54 7.98
N LYS A 20 -7.33 0.71 7.97
CA LYS A 20 -7.47 -0.41 8.91
C LYS A 20 -6.39 -1.48 8.72
N LEU A 21 -6.05 -1.79 7.46
CA LEU A 21 -4.97 -2.72 7.13
C LEU A 21 -3.61 -2.16 7.54
N VAL A 22 -3.34 -0.88 7.29
CA VAL A 22 -2.12 -0.19 7.73
C VAL A 22 -1.96 -0.28 9.25
N ALA A 23 -3.02 0.02 10.02
CA ALA A 23 -2.98 -0.11 11.47
C ALA A 23 -2.71 -1.55 11.93
N PHE A 24 -3.28 -2.54 11.25
CA PHE A 24 -3.01 -3.96 11.51
C PHE A 24 -1.55 -4.32 11.20
N LEU A 25 -1.02 -3.91 10.04
CA LEU A 25 0.36 -4.19 9.64
C LEU A 25 1.37 -3.57 10.61
N MET A 26 1.11 -2.35 11.08
CA MET A 26 1.91 -1.69 12.12
C MET A 26 1.88 -2.47 13.43
N LYS A 27 0.69 -2.86 13.90
CA LYS A 27 0.51 -3.61 15.14
C LYS A 27 1.27 -4.95 15.13
N GLU A 28 1.21 -5.65 14.01
CA GLU A 28 1.88 -6.95 13.82
C GLU A 28 3.36 -6.81 13.40
N LYS A 29 3.87 -5.57 13.30
CA LYS A 29 5.28 -5.25 12.99
C LYS A 29 5.77 -5.81 11.65
N TYR A 30 4.91 -5.79 10.64
CA TYR A 30 5.31 -6.09 9.26
C TYR A 30 6.16 -4.95 8.68
N GLU A 31 7.08 -5.28 7.78
CA GLU A 31 7.74 -4.28 6.93
C GLU A 31 6.81 -3.95 5.75
N PHE A 32 6.35 -2.70 5.66
CA PHE A 32 5.44 -2.29 4.60
C PHE A 32 5.61 -0.82 4.20
N ARG A 33 5.08 -0.45 3.02
CA ARG A 33 4.92 0.94 2.58
C ARG A 33 3.53 1.15 2.00
N ASP A 34 2.89 2.24 2.43
CA ASP A 34 1.65 2.75 1.85
C ASP A 34 1.98 3.72 0.71
N PHE A 35 1.53 3.39 -0.49
CA PHE A 35 1.72 4.19 -1.71
C PHE A 35 0.54 5.14 -1.98
N GLY A 36 -0.46 5.18 -1.09
CA GLY A 36 -1.66 6.02 -1.20
C GLY A 36 -2.93 5.24 -1.52
N CYS A 37 -4.06 5.87 -1.77
CA CYS A 37 -4.36 7.28 -1.61
C CYS A 37 -4.32 7.71 -0.12
N SER A 38 -3.83 8.92 0.18
CA SER A 38 -3.74 9.44 1.55
C SER A 38 -5.00 10.16 2.02
N THR A 39 -6.03 10.24 1.17
CA THR A 39 -7.28 10.96 1.43
C THR A 39 -8.50 10.16 0.98
N PRO A 40 -9.69 10.40 1.57
CA PRO A 40 -10.96 9.84 1.07
C PRO A 40 -11.52 10.62 -0.14
N GLU A 41 -10.85 11.68 -0.58
CA GLU A 41 -11.26 12.48 -1.74
C GLU A 41 -11.09 11.71 -3.04
N ILE A 42 -11.93 12.01 -4.04
CA ILE A 42 -11.88 11.36 -5.35
C ILE A 42 -10.49 11.52 -5.96
N VAL A 43 -9.93 10.39 -6.39
CA VAL A 43 -8.64 10.33 -7.07
C VAL A 43 -8.67 9.34 -8.23
N ASP A 44 -7.75 9.56 -9.17
CA ASP A 44 -7.44 8.61 -10.23
C ASP A 44 -6.49 7.52 -9.69
N TYR A 45 -7.00 6.29 -9.60
CA TYR A 45 -6.22 5.15 -9.08
C TYR A 45 -4.86 4.93 -9.76
N PRO A 46 -4.71 5.07 -11.10
CA PRO A 46 -3.43 4.85 -11.77
C PRO A 46 -2.27 5.70 -11.24
N ASP A 47 -2.54 6.91 -10.73
CA ASP A 47 -1.51 7.82 -10.20
C ASP A 47 -0.78 7.21 -9.00
N TYR A 48 -1.51 6.44 -8.18
CA TYR A 48 -0.95 5.75 -7.02
C TYR A 48 -0.47 4.34 -7.38
N GLY A 49 -1.29 3.60 -8.14
CA GLY A 49 -1.03 2.20 -8.48
C GLY A 49 0.25 1.98 -9.29
N HIS A 50 0.62 2.91 -10.19
CA HIS A 50 1.81 2.76 -11.03
C HIS A 50 3.12 2.77 -10.22
N SER A 51 3.21 3.64 -9.21
CA SER A 51 4.38 3.73 -8.34
C SER A 51 4.57 2.44 -7.53
N MET A 52 3.48 1.88 -6.99
CA MET A 52 3.47 0.61 -6.26
C MET A 52 3.87 -0.56 -7.18
N ALA A 53 3.25 -0.64 -8.37
CA ALA A 53 3.51 -1.70 -9.32
C ALA A 53 4.97 -1.73 -9.77
N THR A 54 5.58 -0.55 -9.97
CA THR A 54 7.00 -0.42 -10.30
C THR A 54 7.89 -0.93 -9.18
N ALA A 55 7.57 -0.62 -7.92
CA ALA A 55 8.34 -1.05 -6.76
C ALA A 55 8.26 -2.58 -6.53
N VAL A 56 7.10 -3.19 -6.80
CA VAL A 56 6.95 -4.66 -6.76
C VAL A 56 7.71 -5.30 -7.94
N ALA A 57 7.56 -4.76 -9.15
CA ALA A 57 8.23 -5.28 -10.35
C ALA A 57 9.76 -5.20 -10.29
N SER A 58 10.31 -4.20 -9.59
CA SER A 58 11.76 -4.05 -9.39
C SER A 58 12.33 -4.97 -8.30
N GLY A 59 11.47 -5.65 -7.52
CA GLY A 59 11.87 -6.45 -6.37
C GLY A 59 12.18 -5.63 -5.11
N GLU A 60 11.81 -4.35 -5.07
CA GLU A 60 11.87 -3.54 -3.84
C GLU A 60 10.86 -4.05 -2.79
N PHE A 61 9.71 -4.57 -3.25
CA PHE A 61 8.66 -5.19 -2.43
C PHE A 61 8.36 -6.62 -2.89
N ASP A 62 7.93 -7.47 -1.95
CA ASP A 62 7.64 -8.90 -2.19
C ASP A 62 6.15 -9.20 -2.41
N LEU A 63 5.27 -8.30 -1.94
CA LEU A 63 3.81 -8.42 -2.00
C LEU A 63 3.19 -7.08 -2.37
#